data_AF-A0A5J4RD52-F1
#
_entry.id   AF-A0A5J4RD52-F1
#
_cell.length_a   1.000
_cell.length_b   1.000
_cell.length_c   1.000
_cell.angle_alpha   90.00
_cell.angle_beta   90.00
_cell.angle_gamma   90.00
#
_symmetry.space_group_name_H-M   'P 1'
#
loop_
_entity.id
_entity.type
_entity.pdbx_description
1 polymer ?
#
loop_
_entity_poly.entity_id
_entity_poly.type
_entity_poly.pdbx_seq_one_letter_code
_entity_poly.pdbx_strand_id
1 'polypeptide(L)'
;MKFLSLLYSALILLSACTSNSTKKASAQLTPVRLGAMSSMDYLPFVVAQKQGIYPSLGLEVNIVKFFSANDRDAAFQSGNVDGTVIDYTGAALQQAGGIGLGIAMKNDGYFYLIAGQKSRIDTISQLTHRNITVSRNTVIEYATDQILAQAGILPEDVNKPEINKIPIRLEMVQNGQIDATILIEDVGIPENLAESVAIPQYTLATIPFPKDIKRTVDWLKAKNLVPDTYTGDTLVVAGYTDL
;
A
#
# COMPACT_ATOMS: atom_id res chain seq x y z
N MET A 1 -29.79 -80.86 -37.36
CA MET A 1 -28.59 -80.99 -36.49
C MET A 1 -28.01 -79.58 -36.36
N LYS A 2 -28.42 -78.85 -35.32
CA LYS A 2 -27.67 -78.66 -34.07
C LYS A 2 -26.43 -77.75 -34.24
N PHE A 3 -26.60 -76.53 -33.72
CA PHE A 3 -25.63 -75.72 -32.95
C PHE A 3 -24.27 -75.37 -33.58
N LEU A 4 -24.13 -74.10 -34.00
CA LEU A 4 -23.03 -73.22 -33.55
C LEU A 4 -23.41 -71.74 -33.85
N SER A 5 -24.42 -71.18 -33.18
CA SER A 5 -24.25 -70.17 -32.10
C SER A 5 -23.03 -69.24 -32.29
N LEU A 6 -23.24 -68.02 -32.78
CA LEU A 6 -23.57 -66.82 -31.97
C LEU A 6 -22.30 -66.00 -31.64
N LEU A 7 -21.71 -65.30 -32.62
CA LEU A 7 -20.67 -64.31 -32.34
C LEU A 7 -20.54 -63.27 -33.48
N TYR A 8 -21.65 -62.63 -33.87
CA TYR A 8 -21.62 -61.58 -34.90
C TYR A 8 -22.62 -60.43 -34.65
N SER A 9 -22.81 -60.06 -33.38
CA SER A 9 -23.72 -58.99 -33.01
C SER A 9 -23.35 -58.35 -31.68
N ALA A 10 -22.13 -57.80 -31.58
CA ALA A 10 -21.71 -56.95 -30.47
C ALA A 10 -20.60 -56.00 -30.90
N LEU A 11 -20.84 -55.15 -31.90
CA LEU A 11 -19.92 -54.06 -32.22
C LEU A 11 -20.60 -52.83 -32.84
N ILE A 12 -21.80 -52.49 -32.38
CA ILE A 12 -22.42 -51.19 -32.66
C ILE A 12 -23.23 -50.85 -31.41
N LEU A 13 -22.71 -49.94 -30.57
CA LEU A 13 -23.42 -49.07 -29.61
C LEU A 13 -22.44 -48.57 -28.50
N LEU A 14 -21.40 -47.85 -28.90
CA LEU A 14 -20.65 -46.94 -27.99
C LEU A 14 -20.34 -45.63 -28.73
N SER A 15 -21.39 -45.01 -29.27
CA SER A 15 -21.40 -43.56 -29.59
C SER A 15 -22.38 -42.90 -28.64
N ALA A 16 -22.11 -43.03 -27.34
CA ALA A 16 -22.84 -42.34 -26.28
C ALA A 16 -21.96 -41.19 -25.78
N CYS A 17 -22.30 -39.98 -26.23
CA CYS A 17 -22.07 -38.71 -25.56
C CYS A 17 -20.69 -38.50 -24.92
N THR A 18 -19.68 -38.25 -25.75
CA THR A 18 -18.59 -37.34 -25.34
C THR A 18 -19.16 -35.92 -25.28
N SER A 19 -19.83 -35.62 -24.17
CA SER A 19 -19.97 -34.24 -23.71
C SER A 19 -18.55 -33.76 -23.41
N ASN A 20 -17.93 -33.11 -24.41
CA ASN A 20 -16.79 -32.23 -24.20
C ASN A 20 -17.28 -31.09 -23.30
N SER A 21 -17.36 -31.35 -22.00
CA SER A 21 -17.17 -30.31 -21.01
C SER A 21 -15.70 -29.91 -21.18
N THR A 22 -15.48 -28.94 -22.06
CA THR A 22 -14.30 -28.10 -22.01
C THR A 22 -14.26 -27.51 -20.60
N LYS A 23 -13.62 -28.22 -19.67
CA LYS A 23 -13.04 -27.59 -18.49
C LYS A 23 -12.14 -26.51 -19.08
N LYS A 24 -12.62 -25.26 -19.07
CA LYS A 24 -11.75 -24.10 -19.24
C LYS A 24 -10.56 -24.40 -18.34
N ALA A 25 -9.40 -24.64 -18.93
CA ALA A 25 -8.16 -24.62 -18.17
C ALA A 25 -8.18 -23.27 -17.48
N SER A 26 -8.33 -23.28 -16.16
CA SER A 26 -8.15 -22.09 -15.34
C SER A 26 -6.76 -21.60 -15.70
N ALA A 27 -6.66 -20.51 -16.46
CA ALA A 27 -5.39 -19.91 -16.77
C ALA A 27 -4.79 -19.49 -15.43
N GLN A 28 -3.74 -20.18 -15.00
CA GLN A 28 -3.09 -19.90 -13.74
C GLN A 28 -2.61 -18.45 -13.76
N LEU A 29 -3.09 -17.66 -12.80
CA LEU A 29 -2.78 -16.24 -12.74
C LEU A 29 -1.29 -16.06 -12.42
N THR A 30 -0.69 -15.00 -12.96
CA THR A 30 0.70 -14.65 -12.67
C THR A 30 0.86 -14.30 -11.18
N PRO A 31 1.82 -14.89 -10.45
CA PRO A 31 2.12 -14.48 -9.07
C PRO A 31 2.45 -12.99 -8.98
N VAL A 32 2.00 -12.35 -7.90
CA VAL A 32 2.21 -10.91 -7.67
C VAL A 32 3.07 -10.71 -6.42
N ARG A 33 4.16 -9.95 -6.55
CA ARG A 33 4.94 -9.45 -5.42
C ARG A 33 4.40 -8.07 -5.02
N LEU A 34 3.76 -7.99 -3.86
CA LEU A 34 3.16 -6.76 -3.37
C LEU A 34 4.06 -6.11 -2.31
N GLY A 35 4.65 -4.96 -2.60
CA GLY A 35 5.43 -4.20 -1.63
C GLY A 35 4.53 -3.45 -0.64
N ALA A 36 4.76 -3.62 0.66
CA ALA A 36 3.99 -2.94 1.70
C ALA A 36 4.84 -2.49 2.89
N MET A 37 4.39 -1.42 3.55
CA MET A 37 4.80 -1.07 4.91
C MET A 37 4.04 -1.93 5.91
N SER A 38 4.59 -2.15 7.11
CA SER A 38 3.82 -2.69 8.23
C SER A 38 2.96 -1.57 8.85
N SER A 39 1.83 -1.25 8.22
CA SER A 39 0.84 -0.24 8.63
C SER A 39 -0.60 -0.79 8.61
N MET A 40 -1.59 -0.04 9.12
CA MET A 40 -3.00 -0.50 9.05
C MET A 40 -3.52 -0.66 7.61
N ASP A 41 -2.99 0.11 6.66
CA ASP A 41 -3.45 0.16 5.27
C ASP A 41 -3.07 -1.08 4.41
N TYR A 42 -2.19 -1.97 4.88
CA TYR A 42 -1.92 -3.26 4.22
C TYR A 42 -2.67 -4.45 4.85
N LEU A 43 -3.37 -4.25 5.98
CA LEU A 43 -4.15 -5.31 6.64
C LEU A 43 -5.14 -6.01 5.72
N PRO A 44 -5.90 -5.33 4.82
CA PRO A 44 -6.82 -6.02 3.92
C PRO A 44 -6.12 -7.12 3.10
N PHE A 45 -4.88 -6.89 2.69
CA PHE A 45 -4.11 -7.84 1.90
C PHE A 45 -3.65 -9.05 2.71
N VAL A 46 -3.24 -8.83 3.97
CA VAL A 46 -2.87 -9.92 4.90
C VAL A 46 -4.07 -10.74 5.29
N VAL A 47 -5.21 -10.09 5.56
CA VAL A 47 -6.47 -10.77 5.88
C VAL A 47 -6.92 -11.63 4.69
N ALA A 48 -6.88 -11.10 3.46
CA ALA A 48 -7.20 -11.86 2.26
C ALA A 48 -6.29 -13.09 2.07
N GLN A 49 -4.99 -12.96 2.40
CA GLN A 49 -4.06 -14.09 2.39
C GLN A 49 -4.44 -15.14 3.46
N LYS A 50 -4.67 -14.72 4.70
CA LYS A 50 -5.05 -15.61 5.83
C LYS A 50 -6.38 -16.32 5.61
N GLN A 51 -7.33 -15.66 4.94
CA GLN A 51 -8.65 -16.21 4.60
C GLN A 51 -8.64 -17.11 3.35
N GLY A 52 -7.48 -17.29 2.70
CA GLY A 52 -7.37 -18.12 1.51
C GLY A 52 -8.04 -17.53 0.27
N ILE A 53 -8.27 -16.21 0.23
CA ILE A 53 -8.91 -15.53 -0.91
C ILE A 53 -8.05 -15.68 -2.17
N TYR A 54 -6.74 -15.37 -2.10
CA TYR A 54 -5.88 -15.48 -3.29
C TYR A 54 -5.78 -16.91 -3.85
N PRO A 55 -5.52 -17.96 -3.04
CA PRO A 55 -5.56 -19.34 -3.52
C PRO A 55 -6.91 -19.75 -4.11
N SER A 56 -8.03 -19.28 -3.54
CA SER A 56 -9.37 -19.58 -4.09
C SER A 56 -9.62 -18.94 -5.47
N LEU A 57 -8.90 -17.85 -5.77
CA LEU A 57 -8.85 -17.22 -7.09
C LEU A 57 -7.78 -17.82 -8.02
N GLY A 58 -6.98 -18.79 -7.56
CA GLY A 58 -5.83 -19.31 -8.30
C GLY A 58 -4.68 -18.31 -8.44
N LEU A 59 -4.59 -17.32 -7.54
CA LEU A 59 -3.56 -16.29 -7.49
C LEU A 59 -2.60 -16.55 -6.33
N GLU A 60 -1.30 -16.42 -6.59
CA GLU A 60 -0.28 -16.33 -5.55
C GLU A 60 0.08 -14.87 -5.31
N VAL A 61 0.04 -14.42 -4.05
CA VAL A 61 0.46 -13.07 -3.66
C VAL A 61 1.56 -13.18 -2.61
N ASN A 62 2.74 -12.67 -2.95
CA ASN A 62 3.88 -12.57 -2.05
C ASN A 62 4.00 -11.15 -1.52
N ILE A 63 3.66 -10.94 -0.24
CA ILE A 63 3.75 -9.62 0.39
C ILE A 63 5.18 -9.38 0.87
N VAL A 64 5.87 -8.42 0.24
CA VAL A 64 7.23 -8.02 0.59
C VAL A 64 7.17 -6.82 1.53
N LYS A 65 7.61 -7.02 2.78
CA LYS A 65 7.59 -5.98 3.81
C LYS A 65 8.84 -5.09 3.74
N PHE A 66 8.63 -3.80 3.93
CA PHE A 66 9.69 -2.80 3.97
C PHE A 66 9.55 -1.92 5.23
N PHE A 67 10.66 -1.26 5.61
CA PHE A 67 10.74 -0.45 6.84
C PHE A 67 10.97 1.05 6.59
N SER A 68 10.95 1.45 5.31
CA SER A 68 11.01 2.84 4.85
C SER A 68 10.27 2.94 3.51
N ALA A 69 9.57 4.06 3.32
CA ALA A 69 8.92 4.36 2.05
C ALA A 69 9.94 4.36 0.89
N ASN A 70 11.12 4.96 1.10
CA ASN A 70 12.15 5.06 0.06
C ASN A 70 12.64 3.68 -0.43
N ASP A 71 12.77 2.68 0.45
CA ASP A 71 13.21 1.34 0.04
C ASP A 71 12.13 0.60 -0.76
N ARG A 72 10.87 0.76 -0.32
CA ARG A 72 9.68 0.19 -0.97
C ARG A 72 9.49 0.79 -2.36
N ASP A 73 9.64 2.11 -2.46
CA ASP A 73 9.62 2.86 -3.71
C ASP A 73 10.77 2.43 -4.65
N ALA A 74 12.00 2.32 -4.14
CA ALA A 74 13.14 1.86 -4.94
C ALA A 74 12.96 0.42 -5.45
N ALA A 75 12.39 -0.47 -4.62
CA ALA A 75 12.09 -1.84 -5.02
C ALA A 75 10.99 -1.89 -6.10
N PHE A 76 10.01 -1.01 -6.05
CA PHE A 76 9.01 -0.90 -7.10
C PHE A 76 9.63 -0.37 -8.40
N GLN A 77 10.46 0.68 -8.31
CA GLN A 77 11.21 1.23 -9.45
C GLN A 77 12.08 0.19 -10.16
N SER A 78 12.76 -0.67 -9.39
CA SER A 78 13.64 -1.69 -9.92
C SER A 78 12.91 -2.97 -10.38
N GLY A 79 11.57 -3.04 -10.27
CA GLY A 79 10.81 -4.24 -10.56
C GLY A 79 11.05 -5.40 -9.59
N ASN A 80 11.52 -5.13 -8.36
CA ASN A 80 11.62 -6.12 -7.29
C ASN A 80 10.27 -6.42 -6.64
N VAL A 81 9.30 -5.52 -6.81
CA VAL A 81 7.87 -5.74 -6.52
C VAL A 81 7.03 -5.28 -7.72
N ASP A 82 5.89 -5.94 -7.95
CA ASP A 82 5.04 -5.74 -9.13
C ASP A 82 3.94 -4.70 -8.87
N GLY A 83 3.59 -4.49 -7.60
CA GLY A 83 2.65 -3.48 -7.13
C GLY A 83 2.96 -3.12 -5.69
N THR A 84 2.30 -2.07 -5.18
CA THR A 84 2.57 -1.63 -3.81
C THR A 84 1.40 -0.93 -3.13
N VAL A 85 1.29 -1.11 -1.82
CA VAL A 85 0.53 -0.21 -0.95
C VAL A 85 1.37 1.07 -0.77
N ILE A 86 0.89 2.15 -1.37
CA ILE A 86 1.65 3.40 -1.54
C ILE A 86 0.75 4.61 -1.28
N ASP A 87 1.35 5.65 -0.70
CA ASP A 87 0.71 6.94 -0.49
C ASP A 87 0.70 7.77 -1.79
N TYR A 88 -0.13 8.81 -1.84
CA TYR A 88 -0.27 9.64 -3.04
C TYR A 88 1.03 10.36 -3.42
N THR A 89 1.90 10.66 -2.45
CA THR A 89 3.16 11.38 -2.69
C THR A 89 4.11 10.47 -3.47
N GLY A 90 4.32 9.25 -2.97
CA GLY A 90 5.08 8.21 -3.66
C GLY A 90 4.47 7.88 -5.02
N ALA A 91 3.16 7.60 -5.07
CA ALA A 91 2.49 7.26 -6.32
C ALA A 91 2.67 8.32 -7.41
N ALA A 92 2.48 9.59 -7.06
CA ALA A 92 2.67 10.71 -7.98
C ALA A 92 4.12 10.88 -8.42
N LEU A 93 5.08 10.74 -7.50
CA LEU A 93 6.51 10.77 -7.82
C LEU A 93 6.90 9.65 -8.80
N GLN A 94 6.42 8.43 -8.57
CA GLN A 94 6.72 7.29 -9.45
C GLN A 94 6.10 7.48 -10.84
N GLN A 95 4.83 7.90 -10.92
CA GLN A 95 4.16 8.15 -12.20
C GLN A 95 4.82 9.30 -12.98
N ALA A 96 5.14 10.40 -12.29
CA ALA A 96 5.86 11.53 -12.90
C ALA A 96 7.28 11.14 -13.35
N GLY A 97 7.91 10.17 -12.69
CA GLY A 97 9.20 9.58 -13.06
C GLY A 97 9.13 8.62 -14.25
N GLY A 98 7.96 8.41 -14.85
CA GLY A 98 7.77 7.58 -16.06
C GLY A 98 7.39 6.13 -15.78
N ILE A 99 7.10 5.76 -14.54
CA ILE A 99 6.58 4.43 -14.23
C ILE A 99 5.09 4.38 -14.55
N GLY A 100 4.65 3.31 -15.23
CA GLY A 100 3.24 3.03 -15.53
C GLY A 100 2.43 2.62 -14.29
N LEU A 101 2.47 3.43 -13.23
CA LEU A 101 1.71 3.23 -12.00
C LEU A 101 0.31 3.83 -12.13
N GLY A 102 -0.68 3.15 -11.56
CA GLY A 102 -2.04 3.66 -11.34
C GLY A 102 -2.59 3.19 -10.00
N ILE A 103 -3.28 4.07 -9.28
CA ILE A 103 -3.97 3.77 -8.03
C ILE A 103 -5.32 3.13 -8.35
N ALA A 104 -5.46 1.85 -8.00
CA ALA A 104 -6.67 1.06 -8.24
C ALA A 104 -7.72 1.20 -7.13
N MET A 105 -7.29 1.41 -5.89
CA MET A 105 -8.15 1.55 -4.72
C MET A 105 -7.46 2.39 -3.65
N LYS A 106 -8.25 3.00 -2.77
CA LYS A 106 -7.81 3.69 -1.58
C LYS A 106 -8.05 2.82 -0.35
N ASN A 107 -7.05 2.75 0.52
CA ASN A 107 -7.16 2.19 1.86
C ASN A 107 -7.15 3.33 2.88
N ASP A 108 -7.77 3.11 4.04
CA ASP A 108 -7.68 4.05 5.14
C ASP A 108 -6.45 3.71 6.00
N GLY A 109 -5.72 4.75 6.43
CA GLY A 109 -4.53 4.62 7.26
C GLY A 109 -4.24 5.95 7.96
N TYR A 110 -3.66 5.86 9.16
CA TYR A 110 -3.38 7.03 10.00
C TYR A 110 -1.87 7.24 10.16
N PHE A 111 -1.50 8.52 10.15
CA PHE A 111 -0.17 8.99 10.51
C PHE A 111 -0.29 9.87 11.75
N TYR A 112 0.58 9.65 12.73
CA TYR A 112 0.59 10.38 13.99
C TYR A 112 1.86 11.18 14.11
N LEU A 113 1.75 12.49 14.37
CA LEU A 113 2.86 13.26 14.89
C LEU A 113 3.07 12.86 16.36
N ILE A 114 4.21 12.23 16.64
CA ILE A 114 4.58 11.79 17.98
C ILE A 114 5.72 12.67 18.46
N ALA A 115 5.52 13.31 19.62
CA ALA A 115 6.55 14.01 20.35
C ALA A 115 7.18 13.09 21.39
N GLY A 116 8.50 13.14 21.53
CA GLY A 116 9.22 12.38 22.57
C GLY A 116 8.93 12.95 23.94
N GLN A 117 8.80 12.09 24.96
CA GLN A 117 8.49 12.53 26.33
C GLN A 117 9.47 13.60 26.87
N LYS A 118 10.75 13.52 26.47
CA LYS A 118 11.80 14.48 26.88
C LYS A 118 11.70 15.84 26.18
N SER A 119 10.95 15.95 25.07
CA SER A 119 10.79 17.19 24.30
C SER A 119 9.89 18.22 24.99
N ARG A 120 8.97 17.76 25.84
CA ARG A 120 7.91 18.56 26.49
C ARG A 120 7.05 19.35 25.48
N ILE A 121 6.75 18.71 24.35
CA ILE A 121 5.84 19.22 23.32
C ILE A 121 4.47 18.58 23.55
N ASP A 122 3.49 19.39 23.91
CA ASP A 122 2.10 18.97 24.14
C ASP A 122 1.15 19.56 23.09
N THR A 123 1.60 20.57 22.33
CA THR A 123 0.80 21.24 21.29
C THR A 123 1.62 21.50 20.03
N ILE A 124 0.95 21.54 18.87
CA ILE A 124 1.60 21.80 17.57
C ILE A 124 2.32 23.17 17.52
N SER A 125 1.87 24.16 18.30
CA SER A 125 2.51 25.47 18.37
C SER A 125 3.93 25.45 18.96
N GLN A 126 4.27 24.41 19.72
CA GLN A 126 5.58 24.24 20.36
C GLN A 126 6.62 23.58 19.45
N LEU A 127 6.26 23.31 18.19
CA LEU A 127 7.14 22.72 17.17
C LEU A 127 8.19 23.70 16.64
N THR A 128 7.99 25.01 16.81
CA THR A 128 8.97 26.05 16.43
C THR A 128 10.32 25.79 17.10
N HIS A 129 11.37 25.82 16.29
CA HIS A 129 12.78 25.57 16.65
C HIS A 129 13.07 24.16 17.18
N ARG A 130 12.20 23.18 16.89
CA ARG A 130 12.37 21.77 17.27
C ARG A 130 12.97 20.92 16.14
N ASN A 131 13.50 19.78 16.53
CA ASN A 131 13.97 18.72 15.63
C ASN A 131 12.83 17.76 15.29
N ILE A 132 12.23 17.94 14.10
CA ILE A 132 11.13 17.12 13.60
C ILE A 132 11.66 16.25 12.47
N THR A 133 11.97 14.99 12.74
CA THR A 133 12.55 14.15 11.67
C THR A 133 11.52 13.79 10.62
N VAL A 134 12.00 13.70 9.38
CA VAL A 134 11.21 13.30 8.23
C VAL A 134 11.96 12.25 7.41
N SER A 135 11.24 11.54 6.56
CA SER A 135 11.82 10.88 5.37
C SER A 135 11.58 11.77 4.17
N ARG A 136 12.63 12.13 3.43
CA ARG A 136 12.52 13.12 2.34
C ARG A 136 11.78 12.57 1.14
N ASN A 137 11.01 13.45 0.48
CA ASN A 137 10.21 13.13 -0.70
C ASN A 137 9.18 12.01 -0.42
N THR A 138 8.63 11.99 0.79
CA THR A 138 7.62 11.00 1.20
C THR A 138 6.40 11.69 1.81
N VAL A 139 5.32 10.91 2.00
CA VAL A 139 4.15 11.36 2.76
C VAL A 139 4.48 11.89 4.16
N ILE A 140 5.56 11.42 4.79
CA ILE A 140 5.99 11.91 6.11
C ILE A 140 6.37 13.39 6.02
N GLU A 141 7.18 13.77 5.02
CA GLU A 141 7.56 15.16 4.84
C GLU A 141 6.37 16.02 4.41
N TYR A 142 5.54 15.51 3.50
CA TYR A 142 4.29 16.17 3.12
C TYR A 142 3.41 16.45 4.35
N ALA A 143 3.16 15.44 5.17
CA ALA A 143 2.32 15.56 6.36
C ALA A 143 2.93 16.51 7.39
N THR A 144 4.26 16.49 7.59
CA THR A 144 4.95 17.46 8.45
C THR A 144 4.72 18.88 7.94
N ASP A 145 4.91 19.15 6.65
CA ASP A 145 4.69 20.47 6.08
C ASP A 145 3.22 20.93 6.19
N GLN A 146 2.26 20.01 6.02
CA GLN A 146 0.85 20.33 6.23
C GLN A 146 0.52 20.68 7.69
N ILE A 147 1.11 19.98 8.66
CA ILE A 147 0.92 20.27 10.09
C ILE A 147 1.52 21.63 10.46
N LEU A 148 2.73 21.92 9.97
CA LEU A 148 3.39 23.21 10.22
C LEU A 148 2.57 24.37 9.63
N ALA A 149 2.11 24.22 8.38
CA ALA A 149 1.25 25.22 7.73
C ALA A 149 -0.04 25.46 8.51
N GLN A 150 -0.68 24.40 9.03
CA GLN A 150 -1.88 24.53 9.86
C GLN A 150 -1.60 25.24 11.19
N ALA A 151 -0.39 25.10 11.73
CA ALA A 151 0.05 25.79 12.94
C ALA A 151 0.58 27.22 12.67
N GLY A 152 0.67 27.66 11.40
CA GLY A 152 1.28 28.93 11.03
C GLY A 152 2.80 28.98 11.26
N ILE A 153 3.46 27.82 11.33
CA ILE A 153 4.91 27.70 11.53
C ILE A 153 5.58 27.63 10.16
N LEU A 154 6.60 28.46 9.92
CA LEU A 154 7.32 28.45 8.67
C LEU A 154 8.25 27.22 8.59
N PRO A 155 8.43 26.60 7.41
CA PRO A 155 9.31 25.43 7.28
C PRO A 155 10.76 25.66 7.75
N GLU A 156 11.26 26.88 7.66
CA GLU A 156 12.58 27.31 8.13
C GLU A 156 12.67 27.48 9.65
N ASP A 157 11.54 27.61 10.34
CA ASP A 157 11.52 27.76 11.79
C ASP A 157 11.75 26.42 12.51
N VAL A 158 11.79 25.30 11.79
CA VAL A 158 12.01 23.96 12.36
C VAL A 158 13.22 23.29 11.71
N ASN A 159 13.90 22.44 12.46
CA ASN A 159 14.92 21.57 11.88
C ASN A 159 14.28 20.24 11.46
N LYS A 160 14.54 19.80 10.22
CA LYS A 160 14.01 18.54 9.67
C LYS A 160 15.13 17.55 9.33
N PRO A 161 15.78 16.88 10.31
CA PRO A 161 16.77 15.87 10.01
C PRO A 161 16.14 14.70 9.24
N GLU A 162 16.82 14.20 8.21
CA GLU A 162 16.34 13.06 7.43
C GLU A 162 16.71 11.74 8.11
N ILE A 163 15.70 10.91 8.38
CA ILE A 163 15.87 9.55 8.89
C ILE A 163 14.84 8.64 8.24
N ASN A 164 15.28 7.81 7.29
CA ASN A 164 14.33 7.07 6.45
C ASN A 164 13.70 5.86 7.15
N LYS A 165 14.48 5.15 7.96
CA LYS A 165 14.01 3.92 8.63
C LYS A 165 13.09 4.25 9.80
N ILE A 166 11.87 3.72 9.75
CA ILE A 166 10.85 3.90 10.79
C ILE A 166 11.33 3.42 12.17
N PRO A 167 11.95 2.23 12.33
CA PRO A 167 12.42 1.76 13.64
C PRO A 167 13.45 2.70 14.28
N ILE A 168 14.37 3.26 13.46
CA ILE A 168 15.39 4.19 13.94
C ILE A 168 14.73 5.50 14.41
N ARG A 169 13.75 6.02 13.68
CA ARG A 169 13.00 7.22 14.12
C ARG A 169 12.27 7.00 15.44
N LEU A 170 11.63 5.85 15.61
CA LEU A 170 10.98 5.51 16.89
C LEU A 170 12.01 5.50 18.03
N GLU A 171 13.11 4.77 17.86
CA GLU A 171 14.17 4.65 18.87
C GLU A 171 14.72 6.03 19.25
N MET A 172 14.96 6.90 18.26
CA MET A 172 15.50 8.23 18.49
C MET A 172 14.52 9.15 19.21
N VAL A 173 13.21 9.09 18.91
CA VAL A 173 12.18 9.81 19.68
C VAL A 173 12.12 9.29 21.12
N GLN A 174 12.11 7.98 21.32
CA GLN A 174 12.03 7.35 22.64
C GLN A 174 13.25 7.71 23.51
N ASN A 175 14.44 7.74 22.91
CA ASN A 175 15.68 8.08 23.60
C ASN A 175 15.87 9.60 23.78
N GLY A 176 15.06 10.43 23.12
CA GLY A 176 15.12 11.89 23.16
C GLY A 176 16.28 12.48 22.36
N GLN A 177 16.71 11.78 21.31
CA GLN A 177 17.68 12.30 20.34
C GLN A 177 17.01 13.24 19.33
N ILE A 178 15.70 13.12 19.15
CA ILE A 178 14.85 13.97 18.30
C ILE A 178 13.58 14.34 19.06
N ASP A 179 13.01 15.50 18.74
CA ASP A 179 11.90 16.05 19.52
C ASP A 179 10.56 15.44 19.08
N ALA A 180 10.35 15.29 17.77
CA ALA A 180 9.14 14.72 17.22
C ALA A 180 9.36 14.04 15.86
N THR A 181 8.45 13.16 15.46
CA THR A 181 8.38 12.59 14.11
C THR A 181 6.97 12.13 13.80
N ILE A 182 6.64 12.03 12.50
CA ILE A 182 5.43 11.35 12.07
C ILE A 182 5.71 9.85 11.92
N LEU A 183 4.89 9.02 12.56
CA LEU A 183 4.94 7.55 12.50
C LEU A 183 3.59 6.98 12.07
N ILE A 184 3.62 5.75 11.57
CA ILE A 184 2.43 4.92 11.31
C ILE A 184 1.97 4.24 12.60
N GLU A 185 0.66 3.94 12.68
CA GLU A 185 0.00 3.36 13.86
C GLU A 185 0.68 2.08 14.42
N ASP A 186 1.14 1.21 13.53
CA ASP A 186 1.66 -0.13 13.84
C ASP A 186 2.95 -0.15 14.67
N VAL A 187 3.64 1.00 14.80
CA VAL A 187 4.89 1.08 15.56
C VAL A 187 4.67 0.87 17.08
N GLY A 188 3.42 0.67 17.51
CA GLY A 188 3.03 0.42 18.90
C GLY A 188 1.98 -0.66 19.14
N ILE A 189 1.69 -1.58 18.20
CA ILE A 189 0.81 -2.73 18.49
C ILE A 189 1.68 -3.97 18.83
N PRO A 190 1.84 -4.31 20.13
CA PRO A 190 2.38 -5.60 20.55
C PRO A 190 1.72 -6.78 19.83
N GLU A 191 2.51 -7.77 19.41
CA GLU A 191 2.03 -8.94 18.65
C GLU A 191 0.91 -9.70 19.38
N ASN A 192 0.92 -9.70 20.71
CA ASN A 192 -0.13 -10.29 21.55
C ASN A 192 -1.47 -9.53 21.55
N LEU A 193 -1.53 -8.32 20.99
CA LEU A 193 -2.77 -7.56 20.78
C LEU A 193 -3.37 -7.79 19.40
N ALA A 194 -2.61 -8.33 18.43
CA ALA A 194 -3.13 -8.61 17.10
C ALA A 194 -4.30 -9.62 17.11
N GLU A 195 -4.35 -10.50 18.11
CA GLU A 195 -5.45 -11.45 18.33
C GLU A 195 -6.68 -10.84 19.04
N SER A 196 -6.53 -9.67 19.68
CA SER A 196 -7.61 -8.96 20.38
C SER A 196 -8.18 -7.78 19.60
N VAL A 197 -7.61 -7.44 18.43
CA VAL A 197 -8.14 -6.42 17.54
C VAL A 197 -9.52 -6.87 17.04
N ALA A 198 -10.57 -6.22 17.54
CA ALA A 198 -11.89 -6.30 16.93
C ALA A 198 -11.77 -5.84 15.49
N ILE A 199 -12.15 -6.71 14.55
CA ILE A 199 -12.08 -6.41 13.12
C ILE A 199 -12.97 -5.18 12.89
N PRO A 200 -12.43 -4.06 12.37
CA PRO A 200 -13.23 -2.86 12.12
C PRO A 200 -14.33 -3.18 11.12
N GLN A 201 -15.45 -2.45 11.19
CA GLN A 201 -16.44 -2.47 10.13
C GLN A 201 -15.78 -1.97 8.84
N TYR A 202 -15.49 -2.89 7.94
CA TYR A 202 -14.88 -2.58 6.65
C TYR A 202 -15.79 -1.66 5.85
N THR A 203 -15.22 -0.55 5.38
CA THR A 203 -15.82 0.27 4.34
C THR A 203 -15.54 -0.38 2.98
N LEU A 204 -16.44 -0.16 2.03
CA LEU A 204 -16.19 -0.62 0.66
C LEU A 204 -14.98 0.12 0.07
N ALA A 205 -14.25 -0.58 -0.79
CA ALA A 205 -13.13 0.02 -1.52
C ALA A 205 -13.64 1.24 -2.31
N THR A 206 -12.93 2.35 -2.17
CA THR A 206 -13.23 3.59 -2.90
C THR A 206 -11.99 4.04 -3.66
N ILE A 207 -12.17 4.86 -4.68
CA ILE A 207 -11.04 5.54 -5.32
C ILE A 207 -10.64 6.79 -4.52
N PRO A 208 -9.38 7.26 -4.64
CA PRO A 208 -8.96 8.53 -4.05
C PRO A 208 -9.85 9.70 -4.47
N PHE A 209 -10.06 10.67 -3.57
CA PHE A 209 -10.77 11.90 -3.94
C PHE A 209 -9.85 12.81 -4.77
N PRO A 210 -10.34 13.43 -5.87
CA PRO A 210 -9.53 14.31 -6.71
C PRO A 210 -8.85 15.46 -5.95
N LYS A 211 -9.51 15.99 -4.91
CA LYS A 211 -8.96 17.06 -4.06
C LYS A 211 -7.68 16.63 -3.33
N ASP A 212 -7.59 15.36 -2.94
CA ASP A 212 -6.45 14.84 -2.19
C ASP A 212 -5.25 14.67 -3.13
N ILE A 213 -5.50 14.13 -4.33
CA ILE A 213 -4.50 14.05 -5.40
C ILE A 213 -3.97 15.44 -5.74
N LYS A 214 -4.87 16.41 -5.97
CA LYS A 214 -4.48 17.78 -6.31
C LYS A 214 -3.60 18.39 -5.21
N ARG A 215 -3.97 18.26 -3.93
CA ARG A 215 -3.20 18.82 -2.81
C ARG A 215 -1.79 18.22 -2.75
N THR A 216 -1.65 16.92 -2.99
CA THR A 216 -0.34 16.25 -3.05
C THR A 216 0.48 16.73 -4.25
N VAL A 217 -0.13 16.83 -5.44
CA VAL A 217 0.57 17.31 -6.64
C VAL A 217 1.03 18.75 -6.49
N ASP A 218 0.19 19.63 -5.93
CA ASP A 218 0.55 21.03 -5.66
C ASP A 218 1.77 21.11 -4.73
N TRP A 219 1.82 20.30 -3.67
CA TRP A 219 2.97 20.23 -2.77
C TRP A 219 4.24 19.72 -3.47
N LEU A 220 4.12 18.69 -4.30
CA LEU A 220 5.25 18.15 -5.08
C LEU A 220 5.80 19.20 -6.05
N LYS A 221 4.94 19.97 -6.73
CA LYS A 221 5.34 21.08 -7.62
C LYS A 221 6.04 22.19 -6.87
N ALA A 222 5.49 22.62 -5.72
CA ALA A 222 6.11 23.65 -4.89
C ALA A 222 7.53 23.28 -4.45
N LYS A 223 7.85 21.98 -4.41
CA LYS A 223 9.19 21.44 -4.12
C LYS A 223 10.02 21.09 -5.35
N ASN A 224 9.53 21.34 -6.56
CA ASN A 224 10.16 20.93 -7.83
C ASN A 224 10.45 19.42 -7.92
N LEU A 225 9.59 18.60 -7.30
CA LEU A 225 9.76 17.14 -7.26
C LEU A 225 9.05 16.43 -8.43
N VAL A 226 8.13 17.11 -9.11
CA VAL A 226 7.47 16.64 -10.32
C VAL A 226 7.46 17.78 -11.36
N PRO A 227 7.38 17.48 -12.67
CA PRO A 227 7.25 18.51 -13.69
C PRO A 227 6.01 19.40 -13.48
N ASP A 228 6.10 20.68 -13.83
CA ASP A 228 4.95 21.62 -13.76
C ASP A 228 3.77 21.16 -14.62
N THR A 229 4.04 20.37 -15.67
CA THR A 229 3.04 19.77 -16.56
C THR A 229 2.32 18.56 -15.97
N TYR A 230 2.83 17.95 -14.89
CA TYR A 230 2.21 16.80 -14.26
C TYR A 230 0.95 17.22 -13.48
N THR A 231 -0.22 16.68 -13.81
CA THR A 231 -1.49 17.03 -13.15
C THR A 231 -1.99 15.98 -12.17
N GLY A 232 -1.56 14.73 -12.33
CA GLY A 232 -2.07 13.59 -11.57
C GLY A 232 -3.45 13.08 -12.01
N ASP A 233 -4.02 13.62 -13.09
CA ASP A 233 -5.36 13.23 -13.57
C ASP A 233 -5.44 11.76 -14.00
N THR A 234 -4.30 11.18 -14.41
CA THR A 234 -4.16 9.77 -14.80
C THR A 234 -3.67 8.89 -13.66
N LEU A 235 -3.51 9.44 -12.45
CA LEU A 235 -2.97 8.69 -11.32
C LEU A 235 -3.96 7.66 -10.77
N VAL A 236 -5.25 7.92 -10.89
CA VAL A 236 -6.31 7.02 -10.44
C VAL A 236 -6.85 6.25 -11.63
N VAL A 237 -6.81 4.91 -11.57
CA VAL A 237 -7.39 4.05 -12.62
C VAL A 237 -8.77 3.60 -12.17
N ALA A 238 -9.81 4.01 -12.90
CA ALA A 238 -11.22 3.75 -12.57
C ALA A 238 -11.66 2.27 -12.72
N GLY A 239 -10.72 1.33 -12.81
CA GLY A 239 -10.97 -0.03 -13.29
C GLY A 239 -11.77 -0.95 -12.36
N TYR A 240 -12.13 -0.52 -11.15
CA TYR A 240 -12.71 -1.40 -10.11
C TYR A 240 -13.97 -0.85 -9.43
N THR A 241 -14.57 0.24 -9.93
CA THR A 241 -15.75 0.87 -9.29
C THR A 241 -17.09 0.17 -9.57
N ASP A 242 -17.10 -0.88 -10.38
CA ASP A 242 -18.31 -1.61 -10.79
C ASP A 242 -18.48 -3.00 -10.11
N LEU A 243 -17.82 -3.22 -8.96
CA LEU A 243 -17.96 -4.45 -8.16
C LEU A 243 -18.99 -4.31 -7.04
#